data_AF-A0A2V5P8K4-F1
#
_entry.id   AF-A0A2V5P8K4-F1
#
_cell.length_a   1.000
_cell.length_b   1.000
_cell.length_c   1.000
_cell.angle_alpha   90.00
_cell.angle_beta   90.00
_cell.angle_gamma   90.00
#
_symmetry.space_group_name_H-M   'P 1'
#
loop_
_entity.id
_entity.type
_entity.pdbx_description
1 polymer ?
#
loop_
_entity_poly.entity_id
_entity_poly.type
_entity_poly.pdbx_seq_one_letter_code
_entity_poly.pdbx_strand_id
1 'polypeptide(L)'
;VSGLNTSAAYLLDFWTSGEELAGGQFLVDGFFGLQITGEPTIYLAAPSGSGLVGPSQRYQVLFNPTSPNVTFRWINWGHYFDANNNLSNELVLDDVILNLTEVPEPTGLGLVALGAIFLSEESNLGAAT
;
A
#
# COMPACT_ATOMS: atom_id res chain seq x y z
N VAL A 1 -6.48 -9.36 -5.62
CA VAL A 1 -6.26 -9.92 -4.26
C VAL A 1 -7.63 -10.18 -3.62
N SER A 2 -7.78 -11.32 -2.96
CA SER A 2 -9.03 -11.75 -2.34
C SER A 2 -8.84 -12.01 -0.84
N GLY A 3 -9.92 -11.88 -0.06
CA GLY A 3 -9.93 -12.18 1.37
C GLY A 3 -9.42 -11.06 2.26
N LEU A 4 -9.44 -9.80 1.79
CA LEU A 4 -9.05 -8.66 2.63
C LEU A 4 -10.14 -8.34 3.67
N ASN A 5 -9.71 -7.93 4.86
CA ASN A 5 -10.60 -7.46 5.92
C ASN A 5 -10.97 -5.98 5.67
N THR A 6 -12.24 -5.72 5.35
CA THR A 6 -12.75 -4.36 5.07
C THR A 6 -12.75 -3.42 6.27
N SER A 7 -12.52 -3.95 7.48
CA SER A 7 -12.37 -3.17 8.71
C SER A 7 -10.90 -2.88 9.07
N ALA A 8 -9.95 -3.36 8.28
CA ALA A 8 -8.51 -3.16 8.50
C ALA A 8 -7.91 -2.17 7.50
N ALA A 9 -6.73 -1.65 7.82
CA ALA A 9 -5.90 -0.87 6.91
C ALA A 9 -4.77 -1.73 6.33
N TYR A 10 -4.40 -1.47 5.09
CA TYR A 10 -3.34 -2.18 4.37
C TYR A 10 -2.38 -1.18 3.71
N LEU A 11 -1.10 -1.54 3.67
CA LEU A 11 -0.04 -0.83 2.98
C LEU A 11 0.36 -1.59 1.72
N LEU A 12 0.09 -1.01 0.56
CA LEU A 12 0.65 -1.45 -0.70
C LEU A 12 2.01 -0.79 -0.90
N ASP A 13 3.05 -1.59 -1.04
CA ASP A 13 4.44 -1.18 -1.20
C ASP A 13 4.97 -1.73 -2.52
N PHE A 14 5.63 -0.91 -3.32
CA PHE A 14 6.20 -1.35 -4.60
C PHE A 14 7.29 -0.40 -5.07
N TRP A 15 8.17 -0.91 -5.91
CA TRP A 15 9.18 -0.14 -6.61
C TRP A 15 8.77 0.12 -8.05
N THR A 16 9.24 1.25 -8.57
CA THR A 16 9.09 1.62 -9.97
C THR A 16 10.39 2.17 -10.51
N SER A 17 10.62 2.04 -11.81
CA SER A 17 11.66 2.80 -12.51
C SER A 17 11.26 3.06 -13.97
N GLY A 18 11.82 4.11 -14.55
CA GLY A 18 11.71 4.40 -15.98
C GLY A 18 12.80 3.65 -16.74
N GLU A 19 12.43 2.57 -17.43
CA GLU A 19 13.34 1.85 -18.32
C GLU A 19 13.40 2.55 -19.68
N GLU A 20 14.61 2.59 -20.25
CA GLU A 20 14.79 2.86 -21.67
C GLU A 20 15.79 1.84 -22.21
N LEU A 21 15.27 0.75 -22.80
CA LEU A 21 16.08 -0.37 -23.30
C LEU A 21 17.13 0.03 -24.36
N ALA A 22 17.02 1.23 -24.95
CA ALA A 22 17.94 1.75 -25.96
C ALA A 22 19.10 2.61 -25.38
N GLY A 23 19.20 2.76 -24.06
CA GLY A 23 20.28 3.50 -23.41
C GLY A 23 20.18 5.02 -23.58
N GLY A 24 19.00 5.55 -23.91
CA GLY A 24 18.76 6.97 -23.81
C GLY A 24 18.51 7.41 -22.36
N GLN A 25 18.05 8.64 -22.26
CA GLN A 25 17.88 9.36 -21.02
C GLN A 25 16.52 10.01 -21.02
N PHE A 26 15.75 9.82 -19.95
CA PHE A 26 14.59 10.66 -19.68
C PHE A 26 15.06 11.97 -19.05
N LEU A 27 14.70 13.09 -19.67
CA LEU A 27 15.03 14.43 -19.16
C LEU A 27 14.04 14.90 -18.10
N VAL A 28 12.84 14.31 -18.08
CA VAL A 28 11.74 14.66 -17.18
C VAL A 28 10.99 13.42 -16.74
N ASP A 29 10.49 13.46 -15.51
CA ASP A 29 9.67 12.39 -14.96
C ASP A 29 8.42 12.20 -15.83
N GLY A 30 8.09 10.94 -16.06
CA GLY A 30 6.82 10.54 -16.62
C GLY A 30 5.76 10.48 -15.52
N PHE A 31 4.62 9.87 -15.84
CA PHE A 31 3.62 9.58 -14.82
C PHE A 31 2.84 8.32 -15.15
N PHE A 32 2.36 7.68 -14.10
CA PHE A 32 1.51 6.50 -14.18
C PHE A 32 0.39 6.61 -13.14
N GLY A 33 -0.63 5.79 -13.29
CA GLY A 33 -1.78 5.73 -12.42
C GLY A 33 -1.80 4.43 -11.64
N LEU A 34 -2.13 4.50 -10.36
CA LEU A 34 -2.54 3.35 -9.56
C LEU A 34 -4.05 3.45 -9.31
N GLN A 35 -4.76 2.40 -9.69
CA GLN A 35 -6.16 2.21 -9.32
C GLN A 35 -6.29 1.07 -8.34
N ILE A 36 -7.03 1.34 -7.26
CA ILE A 36 -7.41 0.38 -6.23
C ILE A 36 -8.93 0.33 -6.22
N THR A 37 -9.52 -0.86 -6.12
CA THR A 37 -10.98 -1.01 -6.06
C THR A 37 -11.59 -0.14 -4.94
N GLY A 38 -12.46 0.79 -5.33
CA GLY A 38 -13.15 1.70 -4.41
C GLY A 38 -12.40 2.99 -4.10
N GLU A 39 -11.17 3.15 -4.59
CA GLU A 39 -10.39 4.37 -4.43
C GLU A 39 -10.36 5.21 -5.72
N PRO A 40 -10.20 6.54 -5.62
CA PRO A 40 -9.83 7.38 -6.75
C PRO A 40 -8.50 6.93 -7.39
N THR A 41 -8.29 7.28 -8.66
CA THR A 41 -6.98 7.04 -9.29
C THR A 41 -5.91 7.90 -8.63
N ILE A 42 -4.83 7.26 -8.20
CA ILE A 42 -3.65 7.90 -7.64
C ILE A 42 -2.65 8.12 -8.77
N TYR A 43 -2.20 9.35 -8.97
CA TYR A 43 -1.19 9.69 -9.99
C TYR A 43 0.18 9.76 -9.34
N LEU A 44 1.15 9.05 -9.91
CA LEU A 44 2.49 8.88 -9.38
C LEU A 44 3.53 9.19 -10.48
N ALA A 45 4.71 9.62 -10.08
CA ALA A 45 5.79 9.94 -11.00
C ALA A 45 6.46 8.66 -11.53
N ALA A 46 6.76 8.59 -12.81
CA ALA A 46 7.70 7.59 -13.33
C ALA A 46 9.10 8.23 -13.30
N PRO A 47 10.04 7.75 -12.47
CA PRO A 47 11.32 8.42 -12.29
C PRO A 47 12.10 8.52 -13.60
N SER A 48 12.57 9.72 -13.92
CA SER A 48 13.47 9.97 -15.03
C SER A 48 14.92 9.72 -14.67
N GLY A 49 15.73 9.36 -15.66
CA GLY A 49 17.17 9.26 -15.49
C GLY A 49 17.85 8.57 -16.65
N SER A 50 19.03 8.02 -16.39
CA SER A 50 19.88 7.37 -17.38
C SER A 50 20.25 5.94 -16.95
N GLY A 51 20.61 5.13 -17.94
CA GLY A 51 20.99 3.73 -17.74
C GLY A 51 19.84 2.76 -17.99
N LEU A 52 20.16 1.47 -18.02
CA LEU A 52 19.25 0.41 -18.51
C LEU A 52 17.89 0.36 -17.80
N VAL A 53 17.86 0.64 -16.50
CA VAL A 53 16.64 0.57 -15.69
C VAL A 53 16.25 1.96 -15.14
N GLY A 54 17.10 2.96 -15.31
CA GLY A 54 16.96 4.27 -14.67
C GLY A 54 17.00 4.21 -13.13
N PRO A 55 16.79 5.35 -12.44
CA PRO A 55 16.63 5.37 -11.00
C PRO A 55 15.30 4.74 -10.59
N SER A 56 15.32 4.03 -9.46
CA SER A 56 14.12 3.42 -8.89
C SER A 56 13.52 4.27 -7.76
N GLN A 57 12.20 4.31 -7.68
CA GLN A 57 11.44 4.94 -6.61
C GLN A 57 10.49 3.95 -5.96
N ARG A 58 10.52 3.91 -4.62
CA ARG A 58 9.58 3.16 -3.79
C ARG A 58 8.34 3.99 -3.51
N TYR A 59 7.17 3.36 -3.64
CA TYR A 59 5.87 3.92 -3.31
C TYR A 59 5.19 3.12 -2.22
N GLN A 60 4.56 3.84 -1.29
CA GLN A 60 3.84 3.27 -0.16
C GLN A 60 2.45 3.91 -0.10
N VAL A 61 1.42 3.10 -0.30
CA VAL A 61 0.02 3.56 -0.41
C VAL A 61 -0.81 2.85 0.65
N LEU A 62 -1.28 3.63 1.63
CA LEU A 62 -2.19 3.17 2.67
C LEU A 62 -3.62 3.24 2.15
N PHE A 63 -4.41 2.18 2.34
CA PHE A 63 -5.83 2.17 2.00
C PHE A 63 -6.63 1.22 2.90
N ASN A 64 -7.95 1.44 2.96
CA ASN A 64 -8.91 0.56 3.62
C ASN A 64 -9.79 -0.10 2.54
N PRO A 65 -9.80 -1.43 2.39
CA PRO A 65 -10.52 -2.08 1.32
C PRO A 65 -12.04 -1.90 1.51
N THR A 66 -12.71 -1.43 0.45
CA THR A 66 -14.18 -1.33 0.41
C THR A 66 -14.86 -2.66 0.08
N SER A 67 -14.08 -3.67 -0.31
CA SER A 67 -14.51 -5.01 -0.70
C SER A 67 -13.44 -6.03 -0.29
N PRO A 68 -13.81 -7.26 0.10
CA PRO A 68 -12.83 -8.32 0.36
C PRO A 68 -12.06 -8.74 -0.90
N ASN A 69 -12.56 -8.39 -2.09
CA ASN A 69 -11.90 -8.58 -3.36
C ASN A 69 -11.45 -7.21 -3.91
N VAL A 70 -10.15 -6.99 -3.95
CA VAL A 70 -9.53 -5.75 -4.44
C VAL A 70 -8.66 -6.05 -5.65
N THR A 71 -8.82 -5.25 -6.69
CA THR A 71 -7.94 -5.21 -7.85
C THR A 71 -7.01 -4.00 -7.74
N PHE A 72 -5.73 -4.23 -7.95
CA PHE A 72 -4.74 -3.18 -8.18
C PHE A 72 -4.45 -3.13 -9.67
N ARG A 73 -4.52 -1.94 -10.27
CA ARG A 73 -4.20 -1.74 -11.69
C ARG A 73 -3.26 -0.56 -11.83
N TRP A 74 -2.09 -0.81 -12.41
CA TRP A 74 -1.17 0.20 -12.87
C TRP A 74 -1.51 0.58 -14.30
N ILE A 75 -1.60 1.87 -14.58
CA ILE A 75 -1.86 2.44 -15.90
C ILE A 75 -0.63 3.26 -16.29
N ASN A 76 0.15 2.76 -17.23
CA ASN A 76 1.32 3.49 -17.67
C ASN A 76 0.96 4.47 -18.79
N TRP A 77 1.18 5.76 -18.55
CA TRP A 77 1.17 6.79 -19.61
C TRP A 77 2.58 7.15 -20.06
N GLY A 78 3.60 6.70 -19.33
CA GLY A 78 4.99 6.76 -19.74
C GLY A 78 5.65 8.12 -19.57
N HIS A 79 6.75 8.27 -20.30
CA HIS A 79 7.47 9.50 -20.51
C HIS A 79 7.06 10.07 -21.87
N TYR A 80 6.61 11.32 -21.90
CA TYR A 80 6.21 11.94 -23.17
C TYR A 80 7.37 12.01 -24.17
N PHE A 81 8.61 12.21 -23.71
CA PHE A 81 9.78 12.29 -24.58
C PHE A 81 11.05 11.79 -23.87
N ASP A 82 11.85 10.98 -24.57
CA ASP A 82 13.26 10.73 -24.24
C ASP A 82 14.12 11.96 -24.64
N ALA A 83 15.43 11.89 -24.39
CA ALA A 83 16.38 12.93 -24.78
C ALA A 83 16.49 13.17 -26.29
N ASN A 84 16.03 12.22 -27.10
CA ASN A 84 16.00 12.27 -28.57
C ASN A 84 14.62 12.66 -29.12
N ASN A 85 13.68 13.05 -28.25
CA ASN A 85 12.31 13.41 -28.58
C ASN A 85 11.47 12.25 -29.15
N ASN A 86 11.79 11.00 -28.79
CA ASN A 86 10.94 9.83 -29.02
C ASN A 86 9.99 9.61 -27.84
N LEU A 87 8.79 9.11 -28.12
CA LEU A 87 7.86 8.68 -27.09
C LEU A 87 8.39 7.40 -26.42
N SER A 88 8.38 7.34 -25.09
CA SER A 88 8.61 6.08 -24.35
C SER A 88 7.47 5.83 -23.37
N ASN A 89 6.96 4.60 -23.37
CA ASN A 89 5.91 4.16 -22.47
C ASN A 89 6.37 2.99 -21.60
N GLU A 90 7.64 2.98 -21.22
CA GLU A 90 8.22 1.96 -20.37
C GLU A 90 8.08 2.35 -18.89
N LEU A 91 7.72 1.36 -18.07
CA LEU A 91 7.63 1.45 -16.61
C LEU A 91 7.93 0.05 -16.08
N VAL A 92 8.97 -0.06 -15.28
CA VAL A 92 9.26 -1.29 -14.55
C VAL A 92 8.53 -1.23 -13.23
N LEU A 93 7.91 -2.35 -12.87
CA LEU A 93 7.29 -2.57 -11.57
C LEU A 93 8.04 -3.72 -10.90
N ASP A 94 8.45 -3.52 -9.66
CA ASP A 94 9.16 -4.54 -8.89
C ASP A 94 8.69 -4.57 -7.43
N ASP A 95 8.90 -5.71 -6.77
CA ASP A 95 8.65 -5.93 -5.35
C ASP A 95 7.28 -5.42 -4.86
N VAL A 96 6.20 -5.82 -5.54
CA VAL A 96 4.83 -5.48 -5.17
C VAL A 96 4.40 -6.30 -3.94
N ILE A 97 4.34 -5.65 -2.79
CA ILE A 97 4.05 -6.25 -1.49
C ILE A 97 2.80 -5.59 -0.90
N LEU A 98 1.91 -6.41 -0.34
CA LEU A 98 0.75 -5.93 0.41
C LEU A 98 0.87 -6.37 1.87
N ASN A 99 0.95 -5.41 2.79
CA ASN A 99 1.05 -5.66 4.22
C ASN A 99 -0.22 -5.21 4.94
N LEU A 100 -0.69 -6.01 5.90
CA LEU A 100 -1.70 -5.58 6.87
C LEU A 100 -1.03 -4.63 7.87
N THR A 101 -1.54 -3.41 8.02
CA THR A 101 -0.93 -2.41 8.93
C THR A 101 -1.56 -2.42 10.31
N GLU A 102 -2.86 -2.69 10.40
CA GLU A 102 -3.58 -2.77 11.67
C GLU A 102 -4.54 -3.97 11.67
N VAL A 103 -4.39 -4.84 12.66
CA VAL A 103 -5.45 -5.78 13.05
C VAL A 103 -6.39 -4.98 13.95
N PRO A 104 -7.70 -4.86 13.63
CA PRO A 104 -8.64 -4.35 14.62
C PRO A 104 -8.53 -5.22 15.86
N GLU A 105 -8.03 -4.67 16.96
CA GLU A 105 -7.97 -5.37 18.24
C GLU A 105 -9.38 -5.93 18.52
N PRO A 106 -9.51 -7.23 18.84
CA PRO A 106 -10.80 -7.75 19.26
C PRO A 106 -11.20 -6.94 20.48
N THR A 107 -12.23 -6.10 20.30
CA THR A 107 -12.72 -5.10 21.26
C THR A 107 -12.47 -5.54 22.70
N GLY A 108 -11.80 -4.72 23.50
CA GLY A 108 -11.32 -5.02 24.87
C GLY A 108 -12.37 -5.50 25.90
N LEU A 109 -13.60 -5.80 25.48
CA LEU A 109 -14.64 -6.47 26.26
C LEU A 109 -14.24 -7.89 26.70
N GLY A 110 -13.35 -8.57 25.98
CA GLY A 110 -12.83 -9.89 26.40
C GLY A 110 -11.91 -9.83 27.63
N LEU A 111 -11.14 -8.76 27.80
CA LEU A 111 -10.22 -8.60 28.94
C LEU A 111 -10.94 -8.08 30.19
N VAL A 112 -11.97 -7.24 30.03
CA VAL A 112 -12.78 -6.76 31.16
C VAL A 112 -13.59 -7.89 31.80
N ALA A 113 -14.03 -8.89 31.02
CA ALA A 113 -14.74 -10.05 31.55
C ALA A 113 -13.86 -10.94 32.45
N LEU A 114 -12.57 -11.11 32.12
CA LEU A 114 -11.63 -11.84 32.99
C LEU A 114 -11.25 -11.04 34.23
N GLY A 115 -11.03 -9.73 34.11
CA GLY A 115 -10.71 -8.87 35.26
C GLY A 115 -11.86 -8.73 36.29
N ALA A 116 -13.12 -8.72 35.83
CA ALA A 116 -14.28 -8.63 36.71
C ALA A 116 -14.55 -9.92 37.52
N ILE A 117 -14.16 -11.08 36.99
CA ILE A 117 -14.31 -12.36 37.71
C ILE A 117 -13.34 -12.40 38.91
N PHE A 118 -12.09 -11.97 38.73
CA PHE A 118 -11.09 -11.97 39.82
C PHE A 118 -11.35 -10.93 40.92
N LEU A 119 -12.03 -9.82 40.63
CA LEU A 119 -12.35 -8.79 41.64
C LEU A 119 -13.61 -9.09 42.46
N SER A 120 -14.40 -10.11 42.07
CA SER A 120 -15.64 -10.47 42.77
C SER A 120 -15.45 -11.43 43.96
N GLU A 121 -14.26 -12.04 44.10
CA GLU A 121 -13.95 -12.94 45.23
C GLU A 121 -13.35 -12.22 46.46
N GLU A 122 -12.76 -11.03 46.31
CA GLU A 122 -12.13 -10.32 47.44
C GLU A 122 -13.12 -9.53 48.32
N SER A 123 -14.35 -9.27 47.87
CA SER A 123 -15.31 -8.47 48.64
C SER A 123 -16.14 -9.24 49.66
N ASN A 124 -15.90 -10.55 49.88
CA ASN A 124 -16.74 -11.40 50.73
C ASN A 124 -16.07 -11.91 52.02
N LEU A 125 -14.90 -11.39 52.41
CA LEU A 125 -14.17 -11.83 53.62
C LEU A 125 -14.21 -10.82 54.80
N GLY A 126 -15.07 -9.80 54.76
CA GLY A 126 -15.04 -8.70 55.72
C GLY A 126 -16.35 -8.40 56.45
N ALA A 127 -17.04 -9.41 56.99
CA ALA A 127 -18.14 -9.17 57.95
C ALA A 127 -18.40 -10.41 58.83
N ALA A 128 -17.52 -10.66 59.81
CA ALA A 128 -17.89 -11.45 60.98
C ALA A 128 -17.04 -11.05 62.20
N THR A 129 -17.76 -10.76 63.27
CA THR A 129 -17.40 -10.52 64.70
C THR A 129 -16.69 -9.22 65.05
#